data_AF-Y0KI66-F1
#
_entry.id   AF-Y0KI66-F1
#
_cell.length_a   1.000
_cell.length_b   1.000
_cell.length_c   1.000
_cell.angle_alpha   90.00
_cell.angle_beta   90.00
_cell.angle_gamma   90.00
#
_symmetry.space_group_name_H-M   'P 1'
#
loop_
_entity.id
_entity.type
_entity.pdbx_description
1 polymer ?
#
loop_
_entity_poly.entity_id
_entity_poly.type
_entity_poly.pdbx_seq_one_letter_code
_entity_poly.pdbx_strand_id
1 'polypeptide(L)'
;MHAPSSAAQASRSAITFEQDALLVNQLLSDLQKEQAALVVSDIDAIEQLIDKRLVLLQQLSVAAKNRYDALAQQGYEANEKGMAQWLKAQAKPILNRAWETFQKALVQAKELNRLNGVLINKHFNRNQQVLGHLQGESVRTDTYGKNGQAKSQHYLRSSLVV
;
A
#
# COMPACT_ATOMS: atom_id res chain seq x y z
N MET A 1 47.32 -34.69 15.54
CA MET A 1 46.75 -34.01 14.36
C MET A 1 45.40 -33.41 14.78
N HIS A 2 45.37 -32.12 15.12
CA HIS A 2 44.17 -31.41 15.54
C HIS A 2 43.53 -30.69 14.35
N ALA A 3 42.21 -30.80 14.25
CA ALA A 3 41.38 -30.06 13.32
C ALA A 3 41.33 -28.56 13.68
N PRO A 4 41.23 -27.65 12.70
CA PRO A 4 40.74 -26.30 12.95
C PRO A 4 39.23 -26.24 12.68
N SER A 5 38.42 -26.30 13.75
CA SER A 5 36.96 -26.06 13.73
C SER A 5 36.63 -24.71 14.38
N SER A 6 37.21 -23.61 13.86
CA SER A 6 37.08 -22.28 14.49
C SER A 6 36.92 -21.11 13.50
N ALA A 7 36.41 -21.36 12.30
CA ALA A 7 36.21 -20.30 11.29
C ALA A 7 34.75 -20.06 10.85
N ALA A 8 33.76 -20.74 11.44
CA ALA A 8 32.36 -20.69 10.96
C ALA A 8 31.34 -20.13 11.97
N GLN A 9 31.77 -19.36 12.97
CA GLN A 9 30.86 -18.51 13.74
C GLN A 9 30.74 -17.15 13.04
N ALA A 10 30.26 -17.16 11.79
CA ALA A 10 29.67 -15.97 11.19
C ALA A 10 28.57 -15.50 12.15
N SER A 11 28.65 -14.25 12.60
CA SER A 11 27.76 -13.67 13.59
C SER A 11 26.30 -13.87 13.17
N ARG A 12 25.60 -14.87 13.73
CA ARG A 12 24.18 -15.09 13.43
C ARG A 12 23.42 -13.85 13.88
N SER A 13 22.79 -13.17 12.92
CA SER A 13 21.97 -12.00 13.22
C SER A 13 20.78 -12.43 14.07
N ALA A 14 20.48 -11.68 15.13
CA ALA A 14 19.30 -11.94 15.96
C ALA A 14 18.03 -11.70 15.12
N ILE A 15 17.09 -12.65 15.16
CA ILE A 15 15.78 -12.46 14.54
C ILE A 15 14.97 -11.53 15.43
N THR A 16 14.62 -10.36 14.90
CA THR A 16 13.78 -9.35 15.55
C THR A 16 12.81 -8.75 14.54
N PHE A 17 11.71 -8.19 15.04
CA PHE A 17 10.70 -7.46 14.26
C PHE A 17 10.26 -6.17 14.97
N GLU A 18 11.06 -5.69 15.94
CA GLU A 18 10.77 -4.45 16.67
C GLU A 18 10.76 -3.24 15.73
N GLN A 19 11.75 -3.16 14.83
CA GLN A 19 11.80 -2.11 13.81
C GLN A 19 10.59 -2.17 12.88
N ASP A 20 10.18 -3.36 12.44
CA ASP A 20 8.97 -3.52 11.62
C ASP A 20 7.73 -3.01 12.36
N ALA A 21 7.58 -3.36 13.64
CA ALA A 21 6.46 -2.92 14.45
C ALA A 21 6.42 -1.39 14.62
N LEU A 22 7.58 -0.77 14.88
CA LEU A 22 7.68 0.69 14.96
C LEU A 22 7.29 1.37 13.65
N LEU A 23 7.82 0.88 12.53
CA LEU A 23 7.55 1.45 11.20
C LEU A 23 6.09 1.30 10.78
N VAL A 24 5.46 0.14 11.05
CA VAL A 24 4.04 -0.06 10.75
C VAL A 24 3.15 0.85 11.60
N ASN A 25 3.48 1.05 12.88
CA ASN A 25 2.74 1.98 13.74
C ASN A 25 2.88 3.43 13.26
N GLN A 26 4.05 3.82 12.75
CA GLN A 26 4.23 5.13 12.14
C GLN A 26 3.43 5.28 10.84
N LEU A 27 3.44 4.25 9.98
CA LEU A 27 2.60 4.21 8.78
C LEU A 27 1.10 4.34 9.12
N LEU A 28 0.64 3.66 10.17
CA LEU A 28 -0.74 3.80 10.64
C LEU A 28 -1.08 5.23 11.05
N SER A 29 -0.20 5.88 11.83
CA SER A 29 -0.40 7.27 12.23
C SER A 29 -0.48 8.19 11.01
N ASP A 30 0.38 7.99 10.01
CA ASP A 30 0.39 8.84 8.82
C ASP A 30 -0.81 8.58 7.91
N LEU A 31 -1.30 7.35 7.80
CA LEU A 31 -2.54 7.03 7.09
C LEU A 31 -3.77 7.63 7.78
N GLN A 32 -3.79 7.70 9.12
CA GLN A 32 -4.86 8.36 9.88
C GLN A 32 -4.84 9.89 9.68
N LYS A 33 -3.64 10.50 9.69
CA LYS A 33 -3.49 11.94 9.37
C LYS A 33 -3.94 12.23 7.94
N GLU A 34 -3.56 11.39 6.99
CA GLU A 34 -4.00 11.52 5.60
C GLU A 34 -5.52 11.42 5.50
N GLN A 35 -6.14 10.47 6.19
CA GLN A 35 -7.59 10.33 6.20
C GLN A 35 -8.26 11.60 6.73
N ALA A 36 -7.76 12.16 7.83
CA ALA A 36 -8.28 13.40 8.39
C ALA A 36 -8.15 14.58 7.42
N ALA A 37 -6.99 14.72 6.76
CA ALA A 37 -6.74 15.75 5.76
C ALA A 37 -7.65 15.59 4.52
N LEU A 38 -7.85 14.35 4.05
CA LEU A 38 -8.76 14.02 2.95
C LEU A 38 -10.22 14.37 3.27
N VAL A 39 -10.66 14.20 4.52
CA VAL A 39 -12.02 14.55 4.93
C VAL A 39 -12.26 16.06 4.81
N VAL A 40 -11.28 16.88 5.18
CA VAL A 40 -11.37 18.35 5.12
C VAL A 40 -10.83 18.96 3.81
N SER A 41 -10.31 18.13 2.90
CA SER A 41 -9.69 18.55 1.64
C SER A 41 -8.47 19.47 1.82
N ASP A 42 -7.66 19.24 2.86
CA ASP A 42 -6.41 19.97 3.12
C ASP A 42 -5.30 19.43 2.21
N ILE A 43 -5.13 20.06 1.04
CA ILE A 43 -4.20 19.61 -0.01
C ILE A 43 -2.74 19.73 0.44
N ASP A 44 -2.38 20.82 1.12
CA ASP A 44 -1.02 21.06 1.60
C ASP A 44 -0.60 19.96 2.60
N ALA A 45 -1.50 19.58 3.51
CA ALA A 45 -1.25 18.47 4.44
C ALA A 45 -1.14 17.11 3.72
N ILE A 46 -1.94 16.87 2.68
CA ILE A 46 -1.88 15.64 1.88
C ILE A 46 -0.53 15.54 1.15
N GLU A 47 -0.08 16.61 0.50
CA GLU A 47 1.20 16.62 -0.25
C GLU A 47 2.39 16.32 0.66
N GLN A 48 2.43 16.91 1.87
CA GLN A 48 3.50 16.64 2.84
C GLN A 48 3.55 15.20 3.35
N LEU A 49 2.46 14.42 3.21
CA LEU A 49 2.38 13.03 3.65
C LEU A 49 2.87 12.04 2.59
N ILE A 50 2.90 12.43 1.31
CA ILE A 50 3.28 11.53 0.21
C ILE A 50 4.76 11.15 0.31
N ASP A 51 5.65 12.14 0.44
CA ASP A 51 7.10 11.91 0.50
C ASP A 51 7.50 11.08 1.72
N LYS A 52 6.88 11.37 2.87
CA LYS A 52 7.10 10.63 4.11
C LYS A 52 6.69 9.16 3.98
N ARG A 53 5.60 8.88 3.27
CA ARG A 53 5.10 7.50 3.06
C ARG A 53 6.06 6.67 2.22
N LEU A 54 6.62 7.24 1.15
CA LEU A 54 7.55 6.49 0.28
C LEU A 54 8.77 6.02 1.07
N VAL A 55 9.34 6.91 1.90
CA VAL A 55 10.48 6.59 2.77
C VAL A 55 10.11 5.50 3.78
N LEU A 56 8.94 5.58 4.43
CA LEU A 56 8.49 4.56 5.39
C LEU A 56 8.29 3.18 4.73
N LEU A 57 7.72 3.13 3.52
CA LEU A 57 7.54 1.88 2.79
C LEU A 57 8.88 1.24 2.40
N GLN A 58 9.86 2.06 2.01
CA GLN A 58 11.22 1.58 1.74
C GLN A 58 11.87 1.02 3.02
N GLN A 59 11.74 1.72 4.15
CA GLN A 59 12.26 1.25 5.43
C GLN A 59 11.60 -0.06 5.87
N LEU A 60 10.28 -0.21 5.67
CA LEU A 60 9.56 -1.47 5.94
C LEU A 60 10.07 -2.62 5.08
N SER A 61 10.32 -2.37 3.80
CA SER A 61 10.88 -3.39 2.89
C SER A 61 12.26 -3.86 3.35
N VAL A 62 13.13 -2.91 3.76
CA VAL A 62 14.45 -3.22 4.29
C VAL A 62 14.36 -3.99 5.61
N ALA A 63 13.49 -3.58 6.54
CA ALA A 63 13.30 -4.27 7.81
C ALA A 63 12.81 -5.71 7.61
N ALA A 64 11.84 -5.93 6.72
CA ALA A 64 11.35 -7.26 6.39
C ALA A 64 12.44 -8.13 5.76
N LYS A 65 13.24 -7.58 4.85
CA LYS A 65 14.40 -8.26 4.26
C LYS A 65 15.40 -8.69 5.33
N ASN A 66 15.77 -7.78 6.24
CA ASN A 66 16.69 -8.07 7.32
C ASN A 66 16.16 -9.20 8.24
N ARG A 67 14.87 -9.19 8.56
CA ARG A 67 14.23 -10.27 9.33
C ARG A 67 14.30 -11.62 8.60
N TYR A 68 14.00 -11.64 7.30
CA TYR A 68 14.05 -12.87 6.50
C TYR A 68 15.48 -13.39 6.31
N ASP A 69 16.45 -12.50 6.13
CA ASP A 69 17.87 -12.87 6.05
C ASP A 69 18.36 -13.45 7.39
N ALA A 70 17.93 -12.88 8.54
CA ALA A 70 18.21 -13.42 9.87
C ALA A 70 17.55 -14.79 10.10
N LEU A 71 16.33 -15.01 9.59
CA LEU A 71 15.67 -16.32 9.62
C LEU A 71 16.47 -17.38 8.85
N ALA A 72 16.91 -17.04 7.63
CA ALA A 72 17.73 -17.92 6.80
C ALA A 72 19.06 -18.30 7.47
N GLN A 73 19.74 -17.34 8.10
CA GLN A 73 21.00 -17.57 8.84
C GLN A 73 20.83 -18.54 10.04
N GLN A 74 19.62 -18.69 10.54
CA GLN A 74 19.29 -19.60 11.64
C GLN A 74 18.64 -20.91 11.16
N GLY A 75 18.56 -21.13 9.84
CA GLY A 75 18.05 -22.37 9.26
C GLY A 75 16.53 -22.44 9.08
N TYR A 76 15.83 -21.30 9.24
CA TYR A 76 14.40 -21.20 8.93
C TYR A 76 14.19 -20.72 7.50
N GLU A 77 12.99 -20.96 6.95
CA GLU A 77 12.61 -20.36 5.67
C GLU A 77 12.55 -18.82 5.77
N ALA A 78 13.04 -18.13 4.74
CA ALA A 78 13.10 -16.67 4.66
C ALA A 78 11.72 -16.03 4.33
N ASN A 79 10.70 -16.41 5.09
CA ASN A 79 9.30 -16.03 4.85
C ASN A 79 8.47 -16.10 6.15
N GLU A 80 7.16 -15.83 6.01
CA GLU A 80 6.20 -15.89 7.12
C GLU A 80 6.09 -17.27 7.77
N LYS A 81 6.25 -18.36 7.00
CA LYS A 81 6.23 -19.73 7.53
C LYS A 81 7.43 -19.99 8.42
N GLY A 82 8.63 -19.55 8.01
CA GLY A 82 9.82 -19.61 8.86
C GLY A 82 9.69 -18.77 10.12
N MET A 83 9.06 -17.59 10.04
CA MET A 83 8.78 -16.77 11.22
C MET A 83 7.86 -17.50 12.22
N ALA A 84 6.78 -18.13 11.74
CA ALA A 84 5.88 -18.90 12.58
C ALA A 84 6.58 -20.11 13.24
N GLN A 85 7.49 -20.78 12.52
CA GLN A 85 8.30 -21.88 13.08
C GLN A 85 9.28 -21.37 14.14
N TRP A 86 9.97 -20.27 13.88
CA TRP A 86 10.89 -19.65 14.82
C TRP A 86 10.17 -19.22 16.10
N LEU A 87 9.03 -18.54 16.00
CA LEU A 87 8.20 -18.11 17.13
C LEU A 87 7.75 -19.29 18.01
N LYS A 88 7.34 -20.40 17.39
CA LYS A 88 7.02 -21.65 18.11
C LYS A 88 8.23 -22.18 18.87
N ALA A 89 9.40 -22.18 18.24
CA ALA A 89 10.64 -22.66 18.87
C ALA A 89 11.09 -21.78 20.06
N GLN A 90 10.77 -20.48 20.06
CA GLN A 90 11.08 -19.60 21.19
C GLN A 90 10.26 -19.90 22.44
N ALA A 91 9.06 -20.50 22.29
CA ALA A 91 8.14 -20.82 23.39
C ALA A 91 7.86 -19.64 24.36
N LYS A 92 7.91 -18.40 23.85
CA LYS A 92 7.72 -17.16 24.62
C LYS A 92 6.37 -16.50 24.27
N PRO A 93 5.36 -16.53 25.17
CA PRO A 93 4.05 -15.94 24.89
C PRO A 93 4.08 -14.45 24.55
N ILE A 94 4.98 -13.69 25.20
CA ILE A 94 5.14 -12.25 24.95
C ILE A 94 5.53 -11.96 23.49
N LEU A 95 6.39 -12.80 22.92
CA LEU A 95 6.90 -12.65 21.57
C LEU A 95 5.83 -13.00 20.52
N ASN A 96 5.05 -14.05 20.78
CA ASN A 96 3.88 -14.40 19.97
C ASN A 96 2.85 -13.25 19.96
N ARG A 97 2.53 -12.69 21.13
CA ARG A 97 1.59 -11.57 21.23
C ARG A 97 2.12 -10.33 20.50
N ALA A 98 3.40 -10.01 20.62
CA ALA A 98 4.01 -8.90 19.89
C ALA A 98 3.91 -9.09 18.37
N TRP A 99 4.16 -10.32 17.89
CA TRP A 99 4.03 -10.66 16.47
C TRP A 99 2.58 -10.55 15.97
N GLU A 100 1.61 -11.05 16.73
CA GLU A 100 0.19 -10.91 16.40
C GLU A 100 -0.24 -9.44 16.34
N THR A 101 0.22 -8.61 17.29
CA THR A 101 -0.03 -7.16 17.28
C THR A 101 0.54 -6.50 16.03
N PHE A 102 1.77 -6.85 15.66
CA PHE A 102 2.40 -6.38 14.42
C PHE A 102 1.58 -6.78 13.17
N GLN A 103 1.16 -8.04 13.08
CA GLN A 103 0.34 -8.51 11.94
C GLN A 103 -1.02 -7.79 11.88
N LYS A 104 -1.66 -7.54 13.03
CA LYS A 104 -2.91 -6.75 13.09
C LYS A 104 -2.69 -5.32 12.61
N ALA A 105 -1.58 -4.69 12.99
CA ALA A 105 -1.23 -3.34 12.57
C ALA A 105 -1.02 -3.27 11.03
N LEU A 106 -0.40 -4.30 10.43
CA LEU A 106 -0.28 -4.40 8.97
C LEU A 106 -1.64 -4.51 8.26
N VAL A 107 -2.56 -5.30 8.80
CA VAL A 107 -3.92 -5.42 8.26
C VAL A 107 -4.66 -4.09 8.34
N GLN A 108 -4.56 -3.39 9.47
CA GLN A 108 -5.15 -2.07 9.65
C GLN A 108 -4.57 -1.04 8.68
N ALA A 109 -3.26 -1.06 8.44
CA ALA A 109 -2.62 -0.15 7.50
C ALA A 109 -3.11 -0.36 6.07
N LYS A 110 -3.28 -1.62 5.65
CA LYS A 110 -3.87 -1.95 4.34
C LYS A 110 -5.30 -1.43 4.21
N GLU A 111 -6.11 -1.60 5.25
CA GLU A 111 -7.49 -1.14 5.23
C GLU A 111 -7.60 0.40 5.22
N LEU A 112 -6.80 1.10 6.02
CA LEU A 112 -6.76 2.56 5.99
C LEU A 112 -6.30 3.09 4.62
N ASN A 113 -5.28 2.47 4.02
CA ASN A 113 -4.84 2.84 2.69
C ASN A 113 -5.95 2.64 1.64
N ARG A 114 -6.70 1.54 1.72
CA ARG A 114 -7.86 1.28 0.86
C ARG A 114 -8.94 2.35 1.03
N LEU A 115 -9.28 2.71 2.27
CA LEU A 115 -10.28 3.73 2.59
C LEU A 115 -9.84 5.12 2.08
N ASN A 116 -8.57 5.47 2.26
CA ASN A 116 -8.03 6.74 1.76
C ASN A 116 -8.09 6.78 0.22
N GLY A 117 -7.81 5.67 -0.47
CA GLY A 117 -8.00 5.55 -1.92
C GLY A 117 -9.45 5.78 -2.38
N VAL A 118 -10.44 5.30 -1.61
CA VAL A 118 -11.87 5.58 -1.90
C VAL A 118 -12.19 7.07 -1.77
N LEU A 119 -11.66 7.75 -0.75
CA LEU A 119 -11.85 9.19 -0.57
C LEU A 119 -11.23 10.01 -1.72
N ILE A 120 -10.00 9.66 -2.12
CA ILE A 120 -9.32 10.29 -3.26
C ILE A 120 -10.15 10.15 -4.54
N ASN A 121 -10.64 8.93 -4.84
CA ASN A 121 -11.48 8.69 -6.01
C ASN A 121 -12.79 9.49 -5.97
N LYS A 122 -13.39 9.64 -4.78
CA LYS A 122 -14.61 10.44 -4.59
C LYS A 122 -14.36 11.92 -4.91
N HIS A 123 -13.25 12.48 -4.45
CA HIS A 123 -12.85 13.85 -4.75
C HIS A 123 -12.58 14.05 -6.25
N PHE A 124 -11.86 13.11 -6.87
CA PHE A 124 -11.60 13.13 -8.31
C PHE A 124 -12.90 13.16 -9.13
N ASN A 125 -13.84 12.25 -8.85
CA ASN A 125 -15.12 12.18 -9.56
C ASN A 125 -15.94 13.47 -9.39
N ARG A 126 -15.96 14.05 -8.18
CA ARG A 126 -16.64 15.33 -7.93
C ARG A 126 -16.00 16.47 -8.72
N ASN A 127 -14.67 16.54 -8.76
CA ASN A 127 -13.94 17.55 -9.52
C ASN A 127 -14.22 17.42 -11.02
N GLN A 128 -14.26 16.21 -11.56
CA GLN A 128 -14.60 15.96 -12.97
C GLN A 128 -16.05 16.39 -13.30
N GLN A 129 -17.01 16.14 -12.41
CA GLN A 129 -18.39 16.61 -12.58
C GLN A 129 -18.48 18.14 -12.59
N VAL A 130 -17.79 18.80 -11.65
CA VAL A 130 -17.75 20.27 -11.59
C VAL A 130 -17.09 20.86 -12.84
N LEU A 131 -15.96 20.29 -13.28
CA LEU A 131 -15.29 20.70 -14.52
C LEU A 131 -16.19 20.47 -15.74
N GLY A 132 -16.92 19.35 -15.81
CA GLY A 132 -17.90 19.10 -16.85
C GLY A 132 -19.01 20.14 -16.89
N HIS A 133 -19.55 20.53 -15.73
CA HIS A 133 -20.55 21.61 -15.66
C HIS A 133 -19.97 22.97 -16.08
N LEU A 134 -18.75 23.31 -15.65
CA LEU A 134 -18.11 24.60 -15.94
C LEU A 134 -17.62 24.73 -17.38
N GLN A 135 -17.15 23.64 -17.98
CA GLN A 135 -16.75 23.60 -19.39
C GLN A 135 -17.95 23.67 -20.33
N GLY A 136 -19.16 23.70 -19.76
CA GLY A 136 -20.40 23.49 -20.48
C GLY A 136 -20.32 22.10 -21.05
N GLU A 137 -20.84 21.11 -20.33
CA GLU A 137 -21.18 19.85 -20.96
C GLU A 137 -22.10 20.22 -22.11
N SER A 138 -21.52 20.37 -23.30
CA SER A 138 -22.17 20.24 -24.57
C SER A 138 -22.51 18.75 -24.66
N VAL A 139 -23.32 18.27 -23.71
CA VAL A 139 -24.38 17.37 -24.06
C VAL A 139 -25.01 18.07 -25.24
N ARG A 140 -24.71 17.57 -26.44
CA ARG A 140 -25.57 17.79 -27.58
C ARG A 140 -26.92 17.26 -27.12
N THR A 141 -27.68 18.12 -26.46
CA THR A 141 -29.12 18.04 -26.43
C THR A 141 -29.47 18.14 -27.90
N ASP A 142 -29.57 16.98 -28.55
CA ASP A 142 -30.36 16.78 -29.76
C ASP A 142 -31.84 17.01 -29.39
N THR A 143 -32.13 18.18 -28.81
CA THR A 143 -33.47 18.65 -28.53
C THR A 143 -33.88 19.45 -29.75
N TYR A 144 -34.37 18.69 -30.73
CA TYR A 144 -35.25 19.13 -31.82
C TYR A 144 -34.87 20.47 -32.48
N GLY A 145 -34.08 20.39 -33.55
CA GLY A 145 -34.10 21.45 -34.56
C GLY A 145 -35.53 21.58 -35.11
N LYS A 146 -36.10 22.79 -35.14
CA LYS A 146 -37.49 23.08 -35.55
C LYS A 146 -37.84 22.70 -37.01
N ASN A 147 -36.95 22.01 -37.74
CA ASN A 147 -37.12 21.67 -39.15
C ASN A 147 -36.96 20.18 -39.47
N GLY A 148 -37.05 19.26 -38.50
CA GLY A 148 -37.39 17.85 -38.74
C GLY A 148 -36.59 17.06 -39.80
N GLN A 149 -35.32 17.40 -40.06
CA GLN A 149 -34.49 16.65 -41.00
C GLN A 149 -33.42 15.86 -40.25
N ALA A 150 -33.73 14.61 -39.94
CA ALA A 150 -32.72 13.61 -39.64
C ALA A 150 -31.92 13.35 -40.93
N LYS A 151 -30.68 13.85 -40.99
CA LYS A 151 -29.74 13.36 -41.99
C LYS A 151 -29.14 12.05 -41.46
N SER A 152 -29.74 10.96 -41.92
CA SER A 152 -29.05 9.70 -42.07
C SER A 152 -27.79 9.94 -42.89
N GLN A 153 -26.62 9.72 -42.29
CA GLN A 153 -25.42 9.45 -43.05
C GLN A 153 -24.80 8.16 -42.57
N HIS A 154 -24.53 7.36 -43.58
CA HIS A 154 -24.45 5.92 -43.57
C HIS A 154 -23.02 5.54 -43.92
N TYR A 155 -22.46 4.59 -43.14
CA TYR A 155 -21.28 3.76 -43.44
C TYR A 155 -19.92 4.51 -43.57
N LEU A 156 -18.75 4.00 -43.17
CA LEU A 156 -18.22 2.64 -43.13
C LEU A 156 -17.19 2.54 -41.98
N ARG A 157 -17.23 1.50 -41.15
CA ARG A 157 -16.02 1.05 -40.43
C ARG A 157 -15.53 -0.23 -41.09
N SER A 158 -14.44 -0.06 -41.83
CA SER A 158 -13.62 -1.14 -42.36
C SER A 158 -12.98 -1.91 -41.20
N SER A 159 -13.00 -3.23 -41.31
CA SER A 159 -12.32 -4.21 -40.47
C SER A 159 -10.80 -4.20 -40.68
N LEU A 160 -10.01 -4.36 -39.61
CA LEU A 160 -8.64 -4.92 -39.50
C LEU A 160 -8.26 -4.75 -38.00
N VAL A 161 -7.97 -5.74 -37.15
CA VAL A 161 -7.06 -6.91 -37.21
C VAL A 161 -5.67 -6.55 -37.71
N VAL A 162 -4.78 -6.18 -36.78
CA VAL A 162 -3.49 -6.86 -36.49
C VAL A 162 -3.21 -6.66 -35.00
#